data_AF-A0A9N9EWP2-F1
#
_entry.id   AF-A0A9N9EWP2-F1
#
_cell.length_a   1.000
_cell.length_b   1.000
_cell.length_c   1.000
_cell.angle_alpha   90.00
_cell.angle_beta   90.00
_cell.angle_gamma   90.00
#
_symmetry.space_group_name_H-M   'P 1'
#
loop_
_entity.id
_entity.type
_entity.pdbx_description
1 polymer ?
#
loop_
_entity_poly.entity_id
_entity_poly.type
_entity_poly.pdbx_seq_one_letter_code
_entity_poly.pdbx_strand_id
1 'polypeptide(L)'
;IGSDDLPKSQVSIPSTSSSDQISKSNRSGLPVSILPENPEEKRKHIIGLVLEKFPYLSLDDSDERRDTFNLDSSALCPFCNGDHKVNRSIFDEIKGEWGDGEYYGEQTYRLICRISYKPGIPVVSVKA
;
A
#
# COMPACT_ATOMS: atom_id res chain seq x y z
N ILE A 1 28.37 18.91 41.85
CA ILE A 1 28.97 19.78 40.80
C ILE A 1 30.02 18.92 40.12
N GLY A 2 29.73 18.17 39.06
CA GLY A 2 28.88 18.48 37.91
C GLY A 2 29.74 19.19 36.88
N SER A 3 30.26 18.45 35.89
CA SER A 3 30.60 18.91 34.54
C SER A 3 31.30 17.80 33.76
N ASP A 4 30.59 17.34 32.73
CA ASP A 4 31.03 16.55 31.58
C ASP A 4 32.18 17.25 30.82
N ASP A 5 33.09 16.48 30.21
CA ASP A 5 33.43 16.62 28.78
C ASP A 5 34.31 15.45 28.26
N LEU A 6 33.96 14.99 27.06
CA LEU A 6 34.51 13.88 26.22
C LEU A 6 35.84 14.34 25.52
N PRO A 7 36.47 13.67 24.52
CA PRO A 7 36.41 12.30 23.95
C PRO A 7 37.82 11.64 23.85
N LYS A 8 38.03 10.39 23.39
CA LYS A 8 38.24 10.07 21.96
C LYS A 8 38.39 8.55 21.76
N SER A 9 37.48 8.04 20.95
CA SER A 9 37.46 6.72 20.33
C SER A 9 38.74 6.41 19.54
N GLN A 10 39.25 5.19 19.72
CA GLN A 10 39.97 4.45 18.68
C GLN A 10 39.44 3.02 18.68
N VAL A 11 38.52 2.72 17.76
CA VAL A 11 38.20 1.33 17.39
C VAL A 11 38.33 1.22 15.89
N SER A 12 39.21 0.31 15.51
CA SER A 12 39.57 -0.07 14.16
C SER A 12 38.36 -0.46 13.32
N ILE A 13 38.42 -0.03 12.07
CA ILE A 13 37.51 -0.40 10.98
C ILE A 13 37.71 -1.89 10.65
N PRO A 14 36.62 -2.63 10.43
CA PRO A 14 36.58 -3.58 9.34
C PRO A 14 35.50 -3.17 8.35
N SER A 15 35.92 -2.94 7.10
CA SER A 15 35.02 -2.77 5.97
C SER A 15 34.36 -4.12 5.67
N THR A 16 33.04 -4.20 5.83
CA THR A 16 32.23 -5.25 5.18
C THR A 16 31.03 -4.58 4.50
N SER A 17 31.13 -4.48 3.18
CA SER A 17 30.00 -4.31 2.28
C SER A 17 29.08 -5.53 2.39
N SER A 18 27.81 -5.30 2.71
CA SER A 18 26.66 -6.12 2.27
C SER A 18 25.41 -5.39 2.74
N SER A 19 24.68 -4.76 1.82
CA SER A 19 23.47 -5.33 1.20
C SER A 19 22.34 -5.54 2.21
N ASP A 20 21.20 -4.94 1.87
CA ASP A 20 19.88 -5.35 2.35
C ASP A 20 19.55 -5.08 3.83
N GLN A 21 19.36 -3.80 4.16
CA GLN A 21 18.28 -3.49 5.11
C GLN A 21 16.95 -3.67 4.38
N ILE A 22 16.59 -4.94 4.18
CA ILE A 22 15.21 -5.36 4.01
C ILE A 22 14.47 -4.77 5.20
N SER A 23 13.70 -3.72 4.93
CA SER A 23 12.61 -3.28 5.78
C SER A 23 11.82 -4.54 6.09
N LYS A 24 12.02 -5.09 7.29
CA LYS A 24 11.14 -6.11 7.87
C LYS A 24 9.80 -5.42 8.02
N SER A 25 9.04 -5.40 6.92
CA SER A 25 7.63 -5.10 6.94
C SER A 25 7.06 -6.12 7.92
N ASN A 26 6.55 -5.61 9.05
CA ASN A 26 5.78 -6.40 9.98
C ASN A 26 4.57 -6.90 9.17
N ARG A 27 4.74 -8.08 8.57
CA ARG A 27 3.77 -8.76 7.71
C ARG A 27 2.71 -9.38 8.61
N SER A 28 2.14 -8.57 9.50
CA SER A 28 0.84 -8.86 10.09
C SER A 28 -0.12 -8.76 8.91
N GLY A 29 -0.38 -9.90 8.27
CA GLY A 29 -1.52 -10.03 7.38
C GLY A 29 -2.70 -9.41 8.11
N LEU A 30 -3.32 -8.41 7.46
CA LEU A 30 -4.50 -7.76 8.01
C LEU A 30 -5.45 -8.86 8.47
N PRO A 31 -5.98 -8.78 9.70
CA PRO A 31 -6.82 -9.83 10.24
C PRO A 31 -7.90 -10.12 9.20
N VAL A 32 -8.13 -11.41 8.96
CA VAL A 32 -9.21 -11.93 8.12
C VAL A 32 -10.53 -11.52 8.78
N SER A 33 -10.87 -10.24 8.70
CA SER A 33 -12.05 -9.66 9.30
C SER A 33 -13.20 -9.99 8.37
N ILE A 34 -13.93 -11.04 8.74
CA ILE A 34 -15.34 -11.34 8.45
C ILE A 34 -15.89 -10.42 7.36
N LEU A 35 -15.49 -10.65 6.12
CA LEU A 35 -16.06 -9.89 5.02
C LEU A 35 -17.54 -10.30 4.93
N PRO A 36 -18.45 -9.36 4.71
CA PRO A 36 -19.85 -9.68 4.44
C PRO A 36 -19.95 -10.73 3.35
N GLU A 37 -20.91 -11.66 3.47
CA GLU A 37 -21.12 -12.69 2.46
C GLU A 37 -21.81 -12.10 1.21
N ASN A 38 -22.57 -11.03 1.39
CA ASN A 38 -23.14 -10.27 0.28
C ASN A 38 -22.01 -9.56 -0.52
N PRO A 39 -21.90 -9.78 -1.85
CA PRO A 39 -20.83 -9.20 -2.66
C PRO A 39 -20.79 -7.67 -2.68
N GLU A 40 -21.95 -7.01 -2.63
CA GLU A 40 -22.03 -5.55 -2.65
C GLU A 40 -21.62 -4.96 -1.30
N GLU A 41 -22.07 -5.55 -0.18
CA GLU A 41 -21.65 -5.13 1.16
C GLU A 41 -20.16 -5.39 1.39
N LYS A 42 -19.64 -6.53 0.91
CA LYS A 42 -18.21 -6.85 0.94
C LYS A 42 -17.40 -5.78 0.22
N ARG A 43 -17.82 -5.38 -0.97
CA ARG A 43 -17.16 -4.32 -1.75
C ARG A 43 -17.21 -2.98 -1.04
N LYS A 44 -18.37 -2.56 -0.52
CA LYS A 44 -18.50 -1.33 0.29
C LYS A 44 -17.57 -1.35 1.51
N HIS A 45 -17.47 -2.49 2.19
CA HIS A 45 -16.58 -2.64 3.33
C HIS A 45 -15.11 -2.46 2.94
N ILE A 46 -14.68 -3.07 1.83
CA ILE A 46 -13.29 -2.95 1.33
C ILE A 46 -12.97 -1.53 0.89
N ILE A 47 -13.90 -0.88 0.17
CA ILE A 47 -13.77 0.54 -0.18
C ILE A 47 -13.59 1.37 1.09
N GLY A 48 -14.37 1.10 2.14
CA GLY A 48 -14.20 1.73 3.46
C GLY A 48 -12.79 1.55 4.01
N LEU A 49 -12.26 0.31 4.01
CA LEU A 49 -10.90 0.00 4.46
C LEU A 49 -9.82 0.72 3.62
N VAL A 50 -10.02 0.83 2.30
CA VAL A 50 -9.13 1.59 1.41
C VAL A 50 -9.08 3.05 1.83
N LEU A 51 -10.23 3.69 1.95
CA LEU A 51 -10.31 5.12 2.25
C LEU A 51 -9.83 5.44 3.67
N GLU A 52 -10.01 4.53 4.62
CA GLU A 52 -9.44 4.64 5.97
C GLU A 52 -7.90 4.59 5.94
N LYS A 53 -7.34 3.64 5.17
CA LYS A 53 -5.89 3.47 5.06
C LYS A 53 -5.22 4.54 4.20
N PHE A 54 -5.96 5.11 3.25
CA PHE A 54 -5.46 6.08 2.28
C PHE A 54 -6.38 7.32 2.26
N PRO A 55 -6.24 8.23 3.24
CA PRO A 55 -7.15 9.37 3.42
C PRO A 55 -7.07 10.44 2.33
N TYR A 56 -6.10 10.32 1.42
CA TYR A 56 -5.92 11.17 0.24
C TYR A 56 -6.52 10.58 -1.03
N LEU A 57 -7.22 9.44 -0.92
CA LEU A 57 -7.98 8.85 -2.00
C LEU A 57 -9.46 9.16 -1.81
N SER A 58 -10.16 9.31 -2.93
CA SER A 58 -11.62 9.35 -2.99
C SER A 58 -12.10 8.32 -4.00
N LEU A 59 -13.22 7.65 -3.73
CA LEU A 59 -13.84 6.77 -4.71
C LEU A 59 -14.33 7.58 -5.91
N ASP A 60 -13.93 7.18 -7.12
CA ASP A 60 -14.40 7.77 -8.38
C ASP A 60 -15.56 6.95 -8.93
N ASP A 61 -15.34 5.64 -9.09
CA ASP A 61 -16.32 4.69 -9.60
C ASP A 61 -16.10 3.32 -8.97
N SER A 62 -17.15 2.51 -8.90
CA SER A 62 -17.09 1.14 -8.37
C SER A 62 -18.08 0.24 -9.09
N ASP A 63 -17.56 -0.81 -9.72
CA ASP A 63 -18.35 -1.84 -10.38
C ASP A 63 -18.10 -3.23 -9.76
N GLU A 64 -18.73 -4.26 -10.33
CA GLU A 64 -18.61 -5.64 -9.84
C GLU A 64 -17.18 -6.22 -9.95
N ARG A 65 -16.31 -5.62 -10.78
CA ARG A 65 -14.98 -6.11 -11.13
C ARG A 65 -13.89 -5.30 -10.47
N ARG A 66 -14.05 -3.99 -10.37
CA ARG A 66 -12.98 -3.04 -10.03
C ARG A 66 -13.54 -1.81 -9.33
N ASP A 67 -12.70 -1.25 -8.48
CA ASP A 67 -12.93 0.05 -7.85
C ASP A 67 -11.88 1.03 -8.38
N THR A 68 -12.32 2.20 -8.82
CA THR A 68 -11.45 3.27 -9.31
C THR A 68 -11.40 4.38 -8.27
N PHE A 69 -10.19 4.83 -7.96
CA PHE A 69 -9.94 5.86 -6.96
C PHE A 69 -9.23 7.05 -7.62
N ASN A 70 -9.70 8.22 -7.25
CA ASN A 70 -9.03 9.48 -7.52
C ASN A 70 -8.04 9.80 -6.41
N LEU A 71 -6.91 10.38 -6.80
CA LEU A 71 -5.93 10.95 -5.88
C LEU A 71 -6.23 12.43 -5.69
N ASP A 72 -6.30 12.88 -4.45
CA ASP A 72 -6.40 14.30 -4.15
C ASP A 72 -5.19 15.05 -4.70
N SER A 73 -5.46 16.19 -5.34
CA SER A 73 -4.47 16.94 -6.14
C SER A 73 -3.26 17.50 -5.37
N SER A 74 -3.20 17.31 -4.05
CA SER A 74 -2.11 17.72 -3.17
C SER A 74 -1.23 16.56 -2.72
N ALA A 75 -1.63 15.30 -2.97
CA ALA A 75 -0.87 14.11 -2.62
C ALA A 75 -0.08 13.57 -3.83
N LEU A 76 1.11 13.06 -3.57
CA LEU A 76 1.83 12.23 -4.54
C LEU A 76 1.30 10.81 -4.47
N CYS A 77 1.24 10.16 -5.63
CA CYS A 77 0.79 8.78 -5.70
C CYS A 77 1.75 7.87 -4.95
N PRO A 78 1.28 7.07 -3.96
CA PRO A 78 2.16 6.21 -3.17
C PRO A 78 2.81 5.09 -4.00
N PHE A 79 2.32 4.85 -5.22
CA PHE A 79 2.78 3.77 -6.09
C PHE A 79 3.88 4.23 -7.08
N CYS A 80 3.72 5.39 -7.70
CA CYS A 80 4.65 5.91 -8.72
C CYS A 80 5.38 7.21 -8.31
N ASN A 81 5.04 7.80 -7.16
CA ASN A 81 5.48 9.13 -6.73
C ASN A 81 5.16 10.26 -7.73
N GLY A 82 4.27 10.00 -8.69
CA GLY A 82 3.81 10.99 -9.66
C GLY A 82 2.66 11.84 -9.11
N ASP A 83 2.53 13.05 -9.64
CA ASP A 83 1.36 13.90 -9.46
C ASP A 83 0.31 13.55 -10.53
N HIS A 84 -0.75 12.83 -10.14
CA HIS A 84 -1.86 12.49 -11.04
C HIS A 84 -2.76 13.71 -11.38
N LYS A 85 -2.23 14.93 -11.21
CA LYS A 85 -2.93 16.21 -11.35
C LYS A 85 -2.85 16.78 -12.77
N VAL A 86 -1.70 16.65 -13.43
CA VAL A 86 -1.39 17.40 -14.66
C VAL A 86 -1.88 16.68 -15.91
N ASN A 87 -1.95 15.34 -15.87
CA ASN A 87 -2.48 14.53 -16.96
C ASN A 87 -3.52 13.58 -16.39
N ARG A 88 -4.70 14.08 -16.01
CA ARG A 88 -5.89 13.23 -15.71
C ARG A 88 -6.42 12.58 -17.00
N SER A 89 -5.51 11.99 -17.75
CA SER A 89 -5.70 11.01 -18.78
C SER A 89 -6.52 9.89 -18.17
N ILE A 90 -7.45 9.33 -18.93
CA ILE A 90 -8.21 8.10 -18.63
C ILE A 90 -7.30 6.88 -18.28
N PHE A 91 -5.98 7.07 -18.31
CA PHE A 91 -4.95 6.09 -18.00
C PHE A 91 -4.28 6.31 -16.62
N ASP A 92 -4.50 7.45 -15.95
CA ASP A 92 -3.80 7.83 -14.71
C ASP A 92 -4.61 7.45 -13.46
N GLU A 93 -5.19 6.24 -13.48
CA GLU A 93 -6.14 5.76 -12.48
C GLU A 93 -5.44 4.88 -11.43
N ILE A 94 -5.84 5.06 -10.16
CA ILE A 94 -5.57 4.10 -9.08
C ILE A 94 -6.75 3.12 -9.07
N LYS A 95 -6.47 1.82 -9.18
CA LYS A 95 -7.49 0.77 -9.22
C LYS A 95 -7.33 -0.15 -8.04
N GLY A 96 -8.44 -0.58 -7.47
CA GLY A 96 -8.52 -1.68 -6.54
C GLY A 96 -9.06 -2.92 -7.24
N GLU A 97 -8.31 -4.00 -7.18
CA GLU A 97 -8.66 -5.26 -7.86
C GLU A 97 -8.32 -6.47 -6.98
N TRP A 98 -9.15 -7.50 -7.07
CA TRP A 98 -8.84 -8.82 -6.51
C TRP A 98 -7.88 -9.57 -7.43
N GLY A 99 -6.88 -10.20 -6.83
CA GLY A 99 -5.99 -11.12 -7.52
C GLY A 99 -5.46 -12.17 -6.57
N ASP A 100 -4.53 -12.98 -7.07
CA ASP A 100 -3.92 -14.03 -6.29
C ASP A 100 -3.24 -13.47 -5.03
N GLY A 101 -3.48 -14.17 -3.93
CA GLY A 101 -2.85 -13.90 -2.65
C GLY A 101 -1.40 -14.35 -2.61
N GLU A 102 -0.75 -14.09 -1.47
CA GLU A 102 0.63 -14.50 -1.26
C GLU A 102 0.75 -16.01 -0.98
N TYR A 103 -0.34 -16.63 -0.54
CA TYR A 103 -0.43 -18.06 -0.27
C TYR A 103 -1.46 -18.73 -1.18
N TYR A 104 -1.26 -20.04 -1.42
CA TYR A 104 -2.17 -20.83 -2.25
C TYR A 104 -3.57 -20.88 -1.63
N GLY A 105 -4.59 -20.66 -2.46
CA GLY A 105 -5.99 -20.60 -2.01
C GLY A 105 -6.33 -19.29 -1.31
N GLU A 106 -5.57 -18.21 -1.53
CA GLU A 106 -5.93 -16.87 -1.07
C GLU A 106 -6.20 -15.92 -2.23
N GLN A 107 -7.15 -15.01 -2.03
CA GLN A 107 -7.36 -13.82 -2.85
C GLN A 107 -6.98 -12.59 -2.05
N THR A 108 -6.23 -11.68 -2.66
CA THR A 108 -5.85 -10.41 -2.05
C THR A 108 -6.34 -9.25 -2.89
N TYR A 109 -7.04 -8.33 -2.25
CA TYR A 109 -7.40 -7.06 -2.85
C TYR A 109 -6.19 -6.14 -2.79
N ARG A 110 -5.79 -5.63 -3.95
CA ARG A 110 -4.61 -4.77 -4.10
C ARG A 110 -5.01 -3.47 -4.74
N LEU A 111 -4.46 -2.37 -4.23
CA LEU A 111 -4.46 -1.11 -4.96
C LEU A 111 -3.26 -1.08 -5.90
N ILE A 112 -3.52 -0.74 -7.15
CA ILE A 112 -2.53 -0.59 -8.21
C ILE A 112 -2.62 0.81 -8.79
N CYS A 113 -1.48 1.37 -9.18
CA CYS A 113 -1.46 2.56 -10.03
C CYS A 113 -1.18 2.08 -11.45
N ARG A 114 -2.02 2.45 -12.41
CA ARG A 114 -1.89 1.97 -13.80
C ARG A 114 -0.59 2.40 -14.48
N ILE A 115 -0.02 3.53 -14.07
CA ILE A 115 1.26 4.04 -14.58
C ILE A 115 2.45 3.32 -13.93
N SER A 116 2.25 2.73 -12.74
CA SER A 116 3.30 2.03 -12.00
C SER A 116 3.31 0.55 -12.35
N TYR A 117 4.45 0.04 -12.85
CA TYR A 117 4.66 -1.40 -13.01
C TYR A 117 4.99 -2.11 -11.68
N LYS A 118 4.87 -1.42 -10.53
CA LYS A 118 5.13 -2.00 -9.22
C LYS A 118 3.98 -2.94 -8.81
N PRO A 119 4.28 -4.00 -8.04
CA PRO A 119 3.25 -4.81 -7.42
C PRO A 119 2.35 -3.93 -6.54
N GLY A 120 1.03 -4.09 -6.69
CA GLY A 120 0.05 -3.31 -5.95
C GLY A 120 0.16 -3.49 -4.44
N ILE A 121 -0.27 -2.47 -3.68
CA ILE A 121 -0.28 -2.49 -2.22
C ILE A 121 -1.43 -3.38 -1.75
N PRO A 122 -1.17 -4.45 -0.98
CA PRO A 122 -2.24 -5.27 -0.42
C PRO A 122 -3.05 -4.49 0.62
N VAL A 123 -4.37 -4.60 0.51
CA VAL A 123 -5.33 -4.00 1.45
C VAL A 123 -5.96 -5.07 2.31
N VAL A 124 -6.44 -6.17 1.73
CA VAL A 124 -7.04 -7.27 2.48
C VAL A 124 -6.80 -8.59 1.77
N SER A 125 -6.61 -9.66 2.53
CA SER A 125 -6.44 -11.03 2.03
C SER A 125 -7.50 -11.93 2.63
N VAL A 126 -8.07 -12.80 1.81
CA VAL A 126 -9.08 -13.79 2.21
C VAL A 126 -8.75 -15.15 1.64
N LYS A 127 -9.25 -16.20 2.29
CA LYS A 127 -9.24 -17.54 1.70
C LYS A 127 -10.30 -17.64 0.61
N ALA A 128 -9.93 -18.22 -0.52
CA ALA A 128 -10.76 -18.49 -1.68
C ALA A 128 -11.36 -19.89 -1.63
#